data_AF-A0A5B2T9G7-F1
#
_entry.id   AF-A0A5B2T9G7-F1
#
_cell.length_a   1.000
_cell.length_b   1.000
_cell.length_c   1.000
_cell.angle_alpha   90.00
_cell.angle_beta   90.00
_cell.angle_gamma   90.00
#
_symmetry.space_group_name_H-M   'P 1'
#
loop_
_entity.id
_entity.type
_entity.pdbx_description
1 polymer ?
#
loop_
_entity_poly.entity_id
_entity_poly.type
_entity_poly.pdbx_seq_one_letter_code
_entity_poly.pdbx_strand_id
1 'polypeptide(L)'
;MHPWHNSAECLTARDPNKAHRRIQHSAQRPLYALRNRIKRCINRLKNCRRVATRYDQTASSFLGFVQLAAIRMWISFVHVA
;
A
#
# COMPACT_ATOMS: atom_id res chain seq x y z
N MET A 1 -37.08 13.44 -2.85
CA MET A 1 -36.51 13.78 -1.52
C MET A 1 -36.08 12.47 -0.87
N HIS A 2 -34.87 11.99 -1.18
CA HIS A 2 -34.33 10.76 -0.59
C HIS A 2 -33.03 11.10 0.16
N PRO A 3 -32.97 10.89 1.49
CA PRO A 3 -31.80 11.23 2.30
C PRO A 3 -30.62 10.29 2.03
N TRP A 4 -29.50 10.86 1.61
CA TRP A 4 -28.19 10.20 1.58
C TRP A 4 -27.47 10.45 2.91
N HIS A 5 -27.86 9.74 3.96
CA HIS A 5 -27.07 9.68 5.19
C HIS A 5 -26.81 8.21 5.52
N ASN A 6 -25.60 7.75 5.20
CA ASN A 6 -24.78 6.84 6.01
C ASN A 6 -23.43 6.60 5.32
N SER A 7 -22.56 7.61 5.39
CA SER A 7 -21.16 7.58 4.94
C SER A 7 -20.26 6.82 5.93
N ALA A 8 -20.60 5.56 6.21
CA ALA A 8 -19.80 4.67 7.07
C ALA A 8 -19.09 3.53 6.31
N GLU A 9 -19.15 3.51 4.97
CA GLU A 9 -18.45 2.50 4.14
C GLU A 9 -17.15 3.01 3.50
N CYS A 10 -16.53 4.03 4.08
CA CYS A 10 -15.22 4.47 3.64
C CYS A 10 -14.14 3.63 4.36
N LEU A 11 -13.41 2.82 3.57
CA LEU A 11 -12.12 2.17 3.86
C LEU A 11 -12.08 0.64 4.10
N THR A 12 -13.02 -0.14 3.55
CA THR A 12 -12.73 -1.57 3.36
C THR A 12 -11.81 -1.73 2.14
N ALA A 13 -10.59 -2.22 2.37
CA ALA A 13 -9.62 -2.55 1.33
C ALA A 13 -10.25 -3.43 0.24
N ARG A 14 -10.49 -2.86 -0.95
CA ARG A 14 -11.18 -3.53 -2.07
C ARG A 14 -10.24 -4.53 -2.75
N ASP A 15 -10.48 -5.81 -2.50
CA ASP A 15 -9.77 -6.97 -3.04
C ASP A 15 -10.22 -7.29 -4.51
N PRO A 16 -9.46 -8.08 -5.30
CA PRO A 16 -9.53 -8.15 -6.77
C PRO A 16 -10.74 -8.92 -7.28
N ASN A 17 -11.45 -9.63 -6.39
CA ASN A 17 -12.63 -10.35 -6.78
C ASN A 17 -13.81 -9.37 -6.76
N LYS A 18 -13.71 -8.36 -7.62
CA LYS A 18 -14.81 -7.45 -7.93
C LYS A 18 -15.95 -8.36 -8.37
N ALA A 19 -17.00 -8.41 -7.55
CA ALA A 19 -18.14 -9.32 -7.67
C ALA A 19 -18.82 -9.31 -9.06
N HIS A 20 -18.47 -8.36 -9.92
CA HIS A 20 -19.06 -8.15 -11.24
C HIS A 20 -18.15 -8.52 -12.43
N ARG A 21 -17.05 -9.24 -12.22
CA ARG A 21 -16.18 -9.68 -13.34
C ARG A 21 -16.70 -11.01 -13.92
N ARG A 22 -17.02 -11.02 -15.23
CA ARG A 22 -17.51 -12.22 -15.95
C ARG A 22 -16.57 -13.42 -15.93
N ILE A 23 -15.27 -13.21 -15.77
CA ILE A 23 -14.25 -14.27 -15.69
C ILE A 23 -13.51 -14.11 -14.36
N GLN A 24 -13.78 -15.00 -13.41
CA GLN A 24 -13.03 -15.08 -12.18
C GLN A 24 -11.82 -15.98 -12.39
N HIS A 25 -10.62 -15.40 -12.37
CA HIS A 25 -9.42 -16.21 -12.24
C HIS A 25 -9.39 -16.81 -10.84
N SER A 26 -9.04 -18.10 -10.74
CA SER A 26 -8.73 -18.76 -9.47
C SER A 26 -7.49 -18.11 -8.86
N ALA A 27 -7.68 -16.95 -8.23
CA ALA A 27 -6.62 -16.26 -7.53
C ALA A 27 -6.25 -17.11 -6.32
N GLN A 28 -5.07 -17.73 -6.36
CA GLN A 28 -4.53 -18.40 -5.19
C GLN A 28 -4.41 -17.36 -4.07
N ARG A 29 -5.29 -17.50 -3.06
CA ARG A 29 -5.37 -16.64 -1.88
C ARG A 29 -3.99 -16.30 -1.26
N PRO A 30 -3.04 -17.26 -1.09
CA PRO A 30 -1.73 -16.94 -0.53
C PRO A 30 -0.89 -16.00 -1.40
N LEU A 31 -0.86 -16.20 -2.73
CA LEU A 31 -0.14 -15.32 -3.65
C LEU A 31 -0.73 -13.91 -3.64
N TYR A 32 -2.05 -13.80 -3.54
CA TYR A 32 -2.72 -12.52 -3.48
C TYR A 32 -2.44 -11.75 -2.17
N ALA A 33 -2.41 -12.47 -1.05
CA ALA A 33 -2.03 -11.93 0.25
C ALA A 33 -0.58 -11.42 0.27
N LEU A 34 0.36 -12.17 -0.32
CA LEU A 34 1.76 -11.75 -0.44
C LEU A 34 1.89 -10.47 -1.27
N ARG A 35 1.21 -10.41 -2.43
CA ARG A 35 1.19 -9.20 -3.26
C ARG A 35 0.64 -7.99 -2.51
N ASN A 36 -0.42 -8.18 -1.73
CA ASN A 36 -1.01 -7.12 -0.93
C ASN A 36 -0.03 -6.59 0.15
N ARG A 37 0.76 -7.46 0.78
CA ARG A 37 1.83 -7.04 1.71
C ARG A 37 2.85 -6.13 1.03
N ILE A 38 3.32 -6.51 -0.17
CA ILE A 38 4.26 -5.70 -0.96
C ILE A 38 3.63 -4.34 -1.34
N LYS A 39 2.36 -4.34 -1.81
CA LYS A 39 1.65 -3.10 -2.14
C LYS A 39 1.52 -2.15 -0.96
N ARG A 40 1.16 -2.66 0.22
CA ARG A 40 1.08 -1.85 1.45
C ARG A 40 2.46 -1.29 1.85
N CYS A 41 3.52 -2.07 1.67
CA CYS A 41 4.88 -1.61 1.90
C CYS A 41 5.23 -0.43 0.99
N ILE A 42 5.03 -0.57 -0.32
CA ILE A 42 5.28 0.49 -1.30
C ILE A 42 4.41 1.72 -1.02
N ASN A 43 3.15 1.53 -0.64
CA ASN A 43 2.27 2.64 -0.27
C ASN A 43 2.82 3.42 0.93
N ARG A 44 3.33 2.73 1.95
CA ARG A 44 3.97 3.38 3.10
C ARG A 44 5.27 4.10 2.72
N LEU A 45 6.08 3.53 1.83
CA LEU A 45 7.28 4.20 1.30
C LEU A 45 6.91 5.49 0.55
N LYS A 46 5.79 5.48 -0.18
CA LYS A 46 5.26 6.66 -0.88
C LYS A 46 4.72 7.75 0.06
N ASN A 47 4.42 7.47 1.33
CA ASN A 47 4.07 8.51 2.29
C ASN A 47 5.28 9.40 2.63
N CYS A 48 6.51 8.92 2.38
CA CYS A 48 7.70 9.75 2.47
C CYS A 48 7.75 10.70 1.26
N ARG A 49 7.38 11.97 1.47
CA ARG A 49 7.31 13.00 0.42
C ARG A 49 8.55 13.03 -0.48
N ARG A 50 9.75 12.89 0.09
CA ARG A 50 11.03 12.89 -0.63
C ARG A 50 11.19 11.71 -1.60
N VAL A 51 10.71 10.52 -1.20
CA VAL A 51 10.69 9.32 -2.05
C VAL A 51 9.62 9.44 -3.14
N ALA A 52 8.46 10.04 -2.82
CA ALA A 52 7.35 10.20 -3.76
C ALA A 52 7.62 11.20 -4.88
N THR A 53 8.33 12.30 -4.58
CA THR A 53 8.57 13.37 -5.55
C THR A 53 9.85 13.19 -6.37
N ARG A 54 10.72 12.24 -6.01
CA ARG A 54 11.95 11.84 -6.74
C ARG A 54 12.73 13.03 -7.33
N TYR A 55 13.02 14.04 -6.50
CA TYR A 55 13.86 15.18 -6.90
C TYR A 55 15.36 14.94 -6.69
N ASP A 56 15.76 13.77 -6.19
CA ASP A 56 17.16 13.43 -5.96
C ASP A 56 17.93 13.35 -7.29
N GLN A 57 18.97 14.18 -7.42
CA GLN A 57 19.84 14.24 -8.61
C GLN A 57 20.71 12.98 -8.79
N THR A 58 20.97 12.25 -7.71
CA THR A 58 21.81 11.04 -7.73
C THR A 58 21.04 9.81 -7.28
N ALA A 59 21.32 8.67 -7.92
CA ALA A 59 20.74 7.38 -7.55
C ALA A 59 21.10 6.98 -6.11
N SER A 60 22.28 7.36 -5.63
CA SER A 60 22.73 7.11 -4.26
C SER A 60 21.91 7.87 -3.23
N SER A 61 21.60 9.16 -3.46
CA SER A 61 20.74 9.95 -2.57
C SER A 61 19.33 9.34 -2.48
N PHE A 62 18.75 8.99 -3.64
CA PHE A 62 17.46 8.34 -3.69
C PHE A 62 17.43 7.00 -2.92
N LEU A 63 18.42 6.14 -3.14
CA LEU A 63 18.54 4.86 -2.44
C LEU A 63 18.73 5.04 -0.93
N GLY A 64 19.52 6.04 -0.51
CA GLY A 64 19.70 6.37 0.90
C GLY A 64 18.37 6.74 1.58
N PHE A 65 17.54 7.55 0.94
CA PHE A 65 16.21 7.88 1.48
C PHE A 65 15.25 6.70 1.50
N VAL A 66 15.30 5.82 0.49
CA VAL A 66 14.52 4.58 0.48
C VAL A 66 14.95 3.65 1.63
N GLN A 67 16.25 3.51 1.87
CA GLN A 67 16.80 2.72 2.97
C GLN A 67 16.40 3.30 4.33
N LEU A 68 16.51 4.61 4.53
CA LEU A 68 16.06 5.28 5.75
C LEU A 68 14.56 5.07 5.99
N ALA A 69 13.71 5.19 4.96
CA ALA A 69 12.28 4.94 5.07
C ALA A 69 11.97 3.48 5.40
N ALA A 70 12.70 2.53 4.81
CA ALA A 70 12.57 1.10 5.09
C ALA A 70 12.98 0.77 6.53
N ILE A 71 14.09 1.32 7.03
CA ILE A 71 14.55 1.14 8.42
C ILE A 71 13.51 1.68 9.40
N ARG A 72 12.97 2.89 9.17
CA ARG A 72 11.89 3.45 10.01
C ARG A 72 10.67 2.55 10.04
N MET A 73 10.26 2.03 8.87
CA MET A 73 9.13 1.10 8.78
C MET A 73 9.39 -0.21 9.53
N TRP A 74 10.62 -0.72 9.47
CA TRP A 74 11.04 -1.94 10.17
C TRP A 74 11.02 -1.76 11.69
N ILE A 75 11.59 -0.67 12.19
CA ILE A 75 11.58 -0.36 13.64
C ILE A 75 10.14 -0.27 14.15
N SER A 76 9.26 0.44 13.43
CA SER A 76 7.84 0.51 13.80
C SER A 76 7.15 -0.86 13.75
N PHE A 77 7.55 -1.76 12.86
CA PHE A 77 7.00 -3.11 12.82
C PHE A 77 7.44 -3.96 14.02
N VAL A 78 8.72 -3.87 14.42
CA VAL A 78 9.28 -4.64 15.53
C VAL A 78 8.80 -4.12 16.89
N HIS A 79 8.66 -2.80 17.04
CA HIS A 79 8.29 -2.19 18.33
C HIS A 79 6.76 -2.16 18.58
N VAL A 80 5.95 -2.42 17.55
CA VAL A 80 4.48 -2.51 17.65
C VAL A 80 4.02 -3.98 17.82
N ALA A 81 4.94 -4.94 17.83
CA ALA A 81 4.69 -6.35 18.10
C ALA A 81 4.83 -6.66 19.60
#